data_AF-A0A9W6J046-F1
#
_entry.id   AF-A0A9W6J046-F1
#
_cell.length_a   1.000
_cell.length_b   1.000
_cell.length_c   1.000
_cell.angle_alpha   90.00
_cell.angle_beta   90.00
_cell.angle_gamma   90.00
#
_symmetry.space_group_name_H-M   'P 1'
#
loop_
_entity.id
_entity.type
_entity.pdbx_description
1 polymer ?
#
loop_
_entity_poly.entity_id
_entity_poly.type
_entity_poly.pdbx_seq_one_letter_code
_entity_poly.pdbx_strand_id
1 'polypeptide(L)'
;MTTDPKTRRKPIGEAARELARRLYETSLTPQTEIAARVGVSPQSLCRLAKKHSWERCSGAGRAETVRRIRARVDQHIERVEAVLTETGSETAGPAIDAAERAARTLASLVRTLRELQKYDADQARGATEADDADGAPADLDALRDALADRLARIQAAGE
;
A
#
# COMPACT_ATOMS: atom_id res chain seq x y z
N MET A 1 -29.06 -18.62 -30.46
CA MET A 1 -28.66 -18.18 -29.10
C MET A 1 -27.77 -19.28 -28.51
N THR A 2 -26.48 -19.24 -28.81
CA THR A 2 -25.51 -20.25 -28.35
C THR A 2 -24.64 -19.61 -27.29
N THR A 3 -24.82 -20.02 -26.03
CA THR A 3 -24.03 -19.55 -24.90
C THR A 3 -22.62 -20.12 -24.95
N ASP A 4 -21.64 -19.23 -25.04
CA ASP A 4 -20.20 -19.52 -25.02
C ASP A 4 -19.79 -20.25 -23.72
N PRO A 5 -18.95 -21.31 -23.79
CA PRO A 5 -18.58 -22.09 -22.61
C PRO A 5 -17.64 -21.28 -21.71
N LYS A 6 -18.13 -20.90 -20.52
CA LYS A 6 -17.35 -20.30 -19.42
C LYS A 6 -16.01 -21.05 -19.23
N THR A 7 -14.91 -20.43 -19.64
CA THR A 7 -13.54 -20.87 -19.37
C THR A 7 -13.38 -21.11 -17.87
N ARG A 8 -13.29 -22.38 -17.46
CA ARG A 8 -13.03 -22.75 -16.07
C ARG A 8 -11.60 -22.34 -15.72
N ARG A 9 -11.46 -21.22 -15.01
CA ARG A 9 -10.15 -20.78 -14.47
C ARG A 9 -9.58 -21.90 -13.57
N LYS A 10 -8.32 -22.27 -13.80
CA LYS A 10 -7.61 -23.28 -12.99
C LYS A 10 -7.66 -22.91 -11.51
N PRO A 11 -7.84 -23.90 -10.60
CA PRO A 11 -7.79 -23.64 -9.16
C PRO A 11 -6.41 -23.12 -8.76
N ILE A 12 -6.39 -22.11 -7.90
CA ILE A 12 -5.17 -21.52 -7.34
C ILE A 12 -4.39 -22.59 -6.61
N GLY A 13 -3.12 -22.77 -7.01
CA GLY A 13 -2.18 -23.65 -6.33
C GLY A 13 -1.97 -23.25 -4.88
N GLU A 14 -1.69 -24.22 -4.02
CA GLU A 14 -1.58 -24.03 -2.57
C GLU A 14 -0.49 -23.01 -2.19
N ALA A 15 0.67 -23.08 -2.83
CA ALA A 15 1.76 -22.13 -2.62
C ALA A 15 1.37 -20.68 -2.97
N ALA A 16 0.60 -20.50 -4.05
CA ALA A 16 0.11 -19.18 -4.46
C ALA A 16 -0.91 -18.62 -3.44
N ARG A 17 -1.71 -19.50 -2.82
CA ARG A 17 -2.67 -19.11 -1.78
C ARG A 17 -1.98 -18.68 -0.48
N GLU A 18 -0.95 -19.41 -0.06
CA GLU A 18 -0.18 -19.09 1.15
C GLU A 18 0.54 -17.74 0.99
N LEU A 19 1.14 -17.49 -0.19
CA LEU A 19 1.75 -16.21 -0.52
C LEU A 19 0.72 -15.09 -0.51
N ALA A 20 -0.45 -15.30 -1.13
CA ALA A 20 -1.54 -14.35 -1.13
C ALA A 20 -2.03 -13.99 0.27
N ARG A 21 -2.19 -15.00 1.14
CA ARG A 21 -2.58 -14.82 2.53
C ARG A 21 -1.55 -13.99 3.29
N ARG A 22 -0.27 -14.36 3.20
CA ARG A 22 0.81 -13.62 3.87
C ARG A 22 0.81 -12.15 3.45
N LEU A 23 0.73 -11.86 2.16
CA LEU A 23 0.66 -10.48 1.69
C LEU A 23 -0.60 -9.77 2.21
N TYR A 24 -1.76 -10.43 2.17
CA TYR A 24 -3.03 -9.85 2.65
C TYR A 24 -3.02 -9.48 4.14
N GLU A 25 -2.39 -10.31 4.97
CA GLU A 25 -2.34 -10.19 6.43
C GLU A 25 -1.18 -9.32 6.93
N THR A 26 -0.09 -9.19 6.17
CA THR A 26 1.13 -8.49 6.63
C THR A 26 1.43 -7.19 5.91
N SER A 27 1.03 -7.03 4.65
CA SER A 27 1.37 -5.83 3.86
C SER A 27 0.18 -4.90 3.68
N LEU A 28 0.48 -3.59 3.58
CA LEU A 28 -0.48 -2.54 3.21
C LEU A 28 -0.74 -2.49 1.70
N THR A 29 -0.28 -3.50 0.96
CA THR A 29 -0.37 -3.55 -0.50
C THR A 29 -1.84 -3.56 -0.94
N PRO A 30 -2.21 -2.80 -1.99
CA PRO A 30 -3.55 -2.84 -2.53
C PRO A 30 -3.89 -4.25 -3.05
N GLN A 31 -5.17 -4.63 -2.94
CA GLN A 31 -5.65 -5.98 -3.29
C GLN A 31 -5.40 -6.32 -4.76
N THR A 32 -5.41 -5.31 -5.64
CA THR A 32 -5.12 -5.45 -7.08
C THR A 32 -3.70 -5.92 -7.31
N GLU A 33 -2.72 -5.30 -6.66
CA GLU A 33 -1.31 -5.64 -6.78
C GLU A 33 -0.98 -6.99 -6.12
N ILE A 34 -1.57 -7.31 -4.96
CA ILE A 34 -1.47 -8.64 -4.35
C ILE A 34 -2.00 -9.71 -5.32
N ALA A 35 -3.14 -9.43 -5.97
CA ALA A 35 -3.77 -10.35 -6.91
C ALA A 35 -2.89 -10.54 -8.16
N ALA A 36 -2.35 -9.46 -8.73
CA ALA A 36 -1.42 -9.50 -9.86
C ALA A 36 -0.16 -10.33 -9.52
N ARG A 37 0.44 -10.11 -8.35
CA ARG A 37 1.66 -10.80 -7.90
C ARG A 37 1.49 -12.30 -7.69
N VAL A 38 0.27 -12.73 -7.35
CA VAL A 38 -0.10 -14.14 -7.17
C VAL A 38 -0.63 -14.75 -8.48
N GLY A 39 -0.88 -13.94 -9.51
CA GLY A 39 -1.43 -14.38 -10.80
C GLY A 39 -2.93 -14.70 -10.74
N VAL A 40 -3.69 -13.99 -9.88
CA VAL A 40 -5.12 -14.22 -9.66
C VAL A 40 -5.91 -12.95 -9.88
N SER A 41 -7.19 -13.07 -10.26
CA SER A 41 -8.04 -11.87 -10.36
C SER A 41 -8.36 -11.30 -8.97
N PRO A 42 -8.47 -9.97 -8.80
CA PRO A 42 -8.80 -9.34 -7.52
C PRO A 42 -10.08 -9.89 -6.87
N GLN A 43 -11.10 -10.19 -7.68
CA GLN A 43 -12.36 -10.79 -7.20
C GLN A 43 -12.17 -12.19 -6.60
N SER A 44 -11.23 -12.99 -7.15
CA SER A 44 -10.90 -14.31 -6.61
C SER A 44 -10.16 -14.19 -5.28
N LEU A 45 -9.27 -13.20 -5.16
CA LEU A 45 -8.58 -12.91 -3.90
C LEU A 45 -9.57 -12.52 -2.80
N CYS A 46 -10.52 -11.62 -3.10
CA CYS A 46 -11.58 -11.24 -2.15
C CYS A 46 -12.48 -12.42 -1.75
N ARG A 47 -12.83 -13.30 -2.71
CA ARG A 47 -13.62 -14.50 -2.43
C ARG A 47 -12.85 -15.50 -1.56
N LEU A 48 -11.53 -15.64 -1.76
CA LEU A 48 -10.65 -16.46 -0.93
C LEU A 48 -10.50 -15.89 0.48
N ALA A 49 -10.24 -14.58 0.61
CA ALA A 49 -10.14 -13.91 1.89
C ALA A 49 -11.41 -14.07 2.73
N LYS A 50 -12.60 -13.94 2.11
CA LYS A 50 -13.88 -14.20 2.78
C LYS A 50 -14.07 -15.68 3.15
N LYS A 51 -13.71 -16.60 2.26
CA LYS A 51 -13.85 -18.04 2.48
C LYS A 51 -12.96 -18.55 3.61
N HIS A 52 -11.78 -17.96 3.77
CA HIS A 52 -10.76 -18.36 4.73
C HIS A 52 -10.60 -17.38 5.89
N SER A 53 -11.51 -16.40 6.03
CA SER A 53 -11.51 -15.39 7.08
C SER A 53 -10.15 -14.69 7.26
N TRP A 54 -9.48 -14.33 6.17
CA TRP A 54 -8.20 -13.61 6.24
C TRP A 54 -8.41 -12.20 6.75
N GLU A 55 -7.62 -11.81 7.74
CA GLU A 55 -7.63 -10.45 8.27
C GLU A 55 -6.77 -9.56 7.40
N ARG A 56 -7.28 -8.39 7.02
CA ARG A 56 -6.46 -7.46 6.26
C ARG A 56 -5.53 -6.75 7.22
N CYS A 57 -4.26 -6.59 6.82
CA CYS A 57 -3.37 -5.62 7.44
C CYS A 57 -3.96 -4.22 7.21
N SER A 58 -4.89 -3.82 8.06
CA SER A 58 -5.44 -2.47 8.00
C SER A 58 -4.39 -1.58 8.62
N GLY A 59 -4.03 -0.51 7.93
CA GLY A 59 -3.15 0.53 8.48
C GLY A 59 -3.68 1.17 9.77
N ALA A 60 -4.79 0.70 10.34
CA ALA A 60 -5.33 1.11 11.63
C ALA A 60 -4.31 0.97 12.77
N GLY A 61 -3.50 -0.10 12.80
CA GLY A 61 -2.41 -0.22 13.80
C GLY A 61 -1.34 0.87 13.64
N ARG A 62 -1.06 1.26 12.38
CA ARG A 62 -0.13 2.34 12.05
C ARG A 62 -0.73 3.72 12.35
N ALA A 63 -1.99 3.95 12.02
CA ALA A 63 -2.72 5.18 12.32
C ALA A 63 -2.81 5.42 13.83
N GLU A 64 -3.06 4.37 14.61
CA GLU A 64 -3.03 4.43 16.07
C GLU A 64 -1.62 4.75 16.60
N THR A 65 -0.59 4.15 16.02
CA THR A 65 0.81 4.46 16.36
C THR A 65 1.14 5.92 16.07
N VAL A 66 0.74 6.44 14.89
CA VAL A 66 0.91 7.85 14.51
C VAL A 66 0.16 8.77 15.47
N ARG A 67 -1.09 8.42 15.84
CA ARG A 67 -1.88 9.17 16.83
C ARG A 67 -1.16 9.26 18.17
N ARG A 68 -0.62 8.14 18.66
CA ARG A 68 0.13 8.08 19.92
C ARG A 68 1.39 8.93 19.88
N ILE A 69 2.12 8.91 18.76
CA ILE A 69 3.32 9.74 18.58
C ILE A 69 2.95 11.23 18.60
N ARG A 70 1.89 11.63 17.91
CA ARG A 70 1.40 13.03 17.92
C ARG A 70 1.04 13.49 19.33
N ALA A 71 0.23 12.71 20.05
CA ALA A 71 -0.14 13.03 21.43
C ALA A 71 1.09 13.15 22.35
N ARG A 72 2.15 12.37 22.09
CA ARG A 72 3.39 12.46 22.86
C ARG A 72 4.20 13.71 22.51
N VAL A 73 4.22 14.11 21.24
CA VAL A 73 4.85 15.36 20.78
C VAL A 73 4.16 16.57 21.43
N ASP A 74 2.83 16.60 21.45
CA ASP A 74 2.07 17.69 22.06
C ASP A 74 2.40 17.85 23.56
N GLN A 75 2.45 16.74 24.32
CA GLN A 75 2.88 16.75 25.74
C GLN A 75 4.31 17.29 25.94
N HIS A 76 5.21 17.02 24.99
CA HIS A 76 6.58 17.52 25.08
C HIS A 76 6.66 19.02 24.77
N ILE A 77 5.85 19.51 23.84
CA ILE A 77 5.73 20.96 23.55
C ILE A 77 5.21 21.69 24.79
N GLU A 78 4.11 21.22 25.38
CA GLU A 78 3.54 21.80 26.60
C GLU A 78 4.56 21.88 27.75
N ARG A 79 5.39 20.84 27.91
CA ARG A 79 6.43 20.81 28.95
C ARG A 79 7.54 21.83 28.71
N VAL A 80 7.94 22.02 27.44
CA VAL A 80 8.95 23.02 27.06
C VAL A 80 8.40 24.43 27.28
N GLU A 81 7.15 24.67 26.89
CA GLU A 81 6.46 25.94 27.09
C GLU A 81 6.30 26.28 28.58
N ALA A 82 5.98 25.29 29.43
CA ALA A 82 5.90 25.48 30.89
C ALA A 82 7.24 25.88 31.50
N VAL A 83 8.33 25.24 31.10
CA VAL A 83 9.68 25.61 31.57
C VAL A 83 10.08 27.00 31.09
N LEU A 84 9.75 27.34 29.84
CA LEU A 84 10.02 28.67 29.27
C LEU A 84 9.23 29.78 29.98
N THR A 85 8.01 29.50 30.45
CA THR A 85 7.20 30.44 31.24
C THR A 85 7.67 30.54 32.70
N GLU A 86 8.22 29.48 33.29
CA GLU A 86 8.83 29.49 34.63
C GLU A 86 10.22 30.14 34.69
N THR A 87 10.92 30.27 33.56
CA THR A 87 12.20 31.00 33.46
C THR A 87 12.04 32.52 33.49
N GLY A 88 11.61 33.02 34.65
CA GLY A 88 11.79 34.39 35.13
C GLY A 88 12.55 34.47 36.46
N SER A 89 13.14 33.37 36.93
CA SER A 89 13.82 33.28 38.24
C SER A 89 15.23 32.68 38.11
N GLU A 90 16.18 33.24 38.88
CA GLU A 90 17.63 32.99 38.84
C GLU A 90 18.08 31.53 39.12
N THR A 91 17.16 30.60 39.32
CA THR A 91 17.39 29.15 39.48
C THR A 91 17.27 28.34 38.17
N ALA A 92 17.22 29.03 37.02
CA ALA A 92 16.87 28.50 35.70
C ALA A 92 17.81 27.45 35.05
N GLY A 93 19.06 27.30 35.50
CA GLY A 93 20.07 26.44 34.85
C GLY A 93 19.60 25.00 34.55
N PRO A 94 19.21 24.19 35.56
CA PRO A 94 18.77 22.82 35.34
C PRO A 94 17.44 22.70 34.57
N ALA A 95 16.60 23.74 34.61
CA ALA A 95 15.33 23.79 33.87
C ALA A 95 15.58 24.04 32.37
N ILE A 96 16.46 24.98 32.04
CA ILE A 96 16.92 25.25 30.66
C ILE A 96 17.54 23.99 30.05
N ASP A 97 18.40 23.28 30.78
CA ASP A 97 19.00 22.02 30.31
C ASP A 97 17.94 20.93 30.04
N ALA A 98 16.87 20.90 30.83
CA ALA A 98 15.76 19.97 30.64
C ALA A 98 14.92 20.34 29.41
N ALA A 99 14.67 21.63 29.19
CA ALA A 99 14.00 22.14 28.00
C ALA A 99 14.82 21.86 26.72
N GLU A 100 16.14 22.05 26.77
CA GLU A 100 17.02 21.78 25.63
C GLU A 100 17.06 20.28 25.28
N ARG A 101 17.12 19.39 26.29
CA ARG A 101 17.00 17.94 26.09
C ARG A 101 15.65 17.55 25.49
N ALA A 102 14.57 18.18 25.94
CA ALA A 102 13.23 17.95 25.39
C ALA A 102 13.13 18.43 23.93
N ALA A 103 13.65 19.62 23.62
CA ALA A 103 13.71 20.15 22.26
C ALA A 103 14.54 19.28 21.31
N ARG A 104 15.69 18.76 21.77
CA ARG A 104 16.53 17.83 20.99
C ARG A 104 15.83 16.50 20.72
N THR A 105 15.07 16.00 21.70
CA THR A 105 14.24 14.79 21.55
C THR A 105 13.11 15.03 20.54
N LEU A 106 12.42 16.16 20.65
CA LEU A 106 11.40 16.59 19.69
C LEU A 106 11.94 16.72 18.28
N ALA A 107 13.10 17.38 18.10
CA ALA A 107 13.74 17.51 16.79
C ALA A 107 14.06 16.13 16.17
N SER A 108 14.53 15.19 17.00
CA SER A 108 14.81 13.82 16.57
C SER A 108 13.52 13.09 16.15
N LEU A 109 12.44 13.22 16.91
CA LEU A 109 11.13 12.62 16.58
C LEU A 109 10.47 13.26 15.35
N VAL A 110 10.55 14.58 15.19
CA VAL A 110 10.04 15.27 13.99
C VAL A 110 10.83 14.85 12.76
N ARG A 111 12.15 14.65 12.90
CA ARG A 111 12.99 14.12 11.81
C ARG A 111 12.56 12.70 11.42
N THR A 112 12.35 11.79 12.37
CA THR A 112 11.90 10.43 12.04
C THR A 112 10.51 10.42 11.41
N LEU A 113 9.59 11.28 11.87
CA LEU A 113 8.28 11.44 11.24
C LEU A 113 8.36 11.96 9.80
N ARG A 114 9.25 12.92 9.51
CA ARG A 114 9.47 13.42 8.14
C ARG A 114 10.04 12.34 7.22
N GLU A 115 10.99 11.54 7.70
CA GLU A 115 11.52 10.42 6.93
C GLU A 115 10.42 9.39 6.62
N LEU A 116 9.59 9.02 7.62
CA LEU A 116 8.46 8.11 7.38
C LEU A 116 7.45 8.66 6.38
N GLN A 117 7.14 9.96 6.45
CA GLN A 117 6.24 10.62 5.48
C GLN A 117 6.84 10.62 4.07
N LYS A 118 8.16 10.78 3.94
CA LYS A 118 8.87 10.69 2.66
C LYS A 118 8.76 9.28 2.07
N TYR A 119 8.98 8.25 2.88
CA TYR A 119 8.81 6.86 2.44
C TYR A 119 7.37 6.55 1.99
N ASP A 120 6.36 7.10 2.67
CA ASP A 120 4.96 6.96 2.24
C ASP A 120 4.67 7.63 0.91
N ALA A 121 5.23 8.83 0.69
CA ALA A 121 5.08 9.56 -0.57
C ALA A 121 5.80 8.84 -1.73
N ASP A 122 6.99 8.30 -1.49
CA ASP A 122 7.76 7.54 -2.48
C ASP A 122 7.04 6.23 -2.84
N GLN A 123 6.42 5.55 -1.86
CA GLN A 123 5.59 4.37 -2.15
C GLN A 123 4.30 4.71 -2.90
N ALA A 124 3.65 5.83 -2.57
CA ALA A 124 2.47 6.28 -3.31
C ALA A 124 2.79 6.62 -4.78
N ARG A 125 3.95 7.24 -5.04
CA ARG A 125 4.42 7.54 -6.40
C ARG A 125 4.78 6.29 -7.18
N GLY A 126 5.48 5.34 -6.56
CA GLY A 126 5.79 4.04 -7.19
C GLY A 126 4.54 3.24 -7.54
N ALA A 127 3.45 3.39 -6.77
CA ALA A 127 2.16 2.79 -7.10
C ALA A 127 1.48 3.47 -8.30
N THR A 128 1.63 4.79 -8.49
CA THR A 128 1.10 5.52 -9.66
C THR A 128 1.89 5.21 -10.95
N GLU A 129 3.23 5.13 -10.88
CA GLU A 129 4.06 4.79 -12.03
C GLU A 129 3.86 3.32 -12.50
N ALA A 130 3.50 2.42 -11.60
CA ALA A 130 3.12 1.05 -11.95
C ALA A 130 1.71 0.95 -12.59
N ASP A 131 0.83 1.91 -12.31
CA ASP A 131 -0.52 2.02 -12.91
C ASP A 131 -0.43 2.66 -14.31
N ASP A 132 0.46 3.65 -14.51
CA ASP A 132 0.71 4.28 -15.82
C ASP A 132 1.58 3.40 -16.76
N ALA A 133 2.29 2.40 -16.20
CA ALA A 133 2.97 1.37 -16.98
C ALA A 133 2.03 0.22 -17.43
N ASP A 134 0.76 0.23 -17.01
CA ASP A 134 -0.28 -0.64 -17.56
C ASP A 134 -0.96 0.08 -18.74
N GLY A 135 -0.14 0.38 -19.76
CA GLY A 135 -0.65 0.51 -21.11
C GLY A 135 -1.30 -0.81 -21.46
N ALA A 136 -2.62 -0.88 -21.23
CA ALA A 136 -3.43 -2.07 -21.39
C ALA A 136 -2.96 -2.88 -22.61
N PRO A 137 -2.68 -4.19 -22.47
CA PRO A 137 -2.24 -5.00 -23.58
C PRO A 137 -3.25 -4.86 -24.71
N ALA A 138 -2.76 -4.49 -25.90
CA ALA A 138 -3.55 -4.30 -27.11
C ALA A 138 -4.69 -5.32 -27.17
N ASP A 139 -5.92 -4.84 -27.30
CA ASP A 139 -7.14 -5.63 -27.28
C ASP A 139 -6.94 -6.99 -27.99
N LEU A 140 -6.78 -8.03 -27.18
CA LEU A 140 -6.42 -9.37 -27.67
C LEU A 140 -7.56 -9.95 -28.50
N ASP A 141 -8.80 -9.50 -28.27
CA ASP A 141 -9.93 -9.86 -29.11
C ASP A 141 -9.81 -9.17 -30.48
N ALA A 142 -9.43 -7.89 -30.53
CA ALA A 142 -9.16 -7.21 -31.80
C ALA A 142 -8.00 -7.83 -32.59
N LEU A 143 -6.93 -8.27 -31.92
CA LEU A 143 -5.83 -8.98 -32.57
C LEU A 143 -6.27 -10.36 -33.10
N ARG A 144 -7.11 -11.07 -32.33
CA ARG A 144 -7.66 -12.37 -32.72
C ARG A 144 -8.56 -12.24 -33.96
N ASP A 145 -9.43 -11.23 -33.97
CA ASP A 145 -10.36 -11.00 -35.07
C ASP A 145 -9.60 -10.62 -36.35
N ALA A 146 -8.57 -9.77 -36.25
CA ALA A 146 -7.70 -9.42 -37.37
C ALA A 146 -6.92 -10.63 -37.93
N LEU A 147 -6.51 -11.56 -37.07
CA LEU A 147 -5.85 -12.81 -37.47
C LEU A 147 -6.84 -13.76 -38.16
N ALA A 148 -8.07 -13.89 -37.65
CA ALA A 148 -9.11 -14.70 -38.26
C ALA A 148 -9.45 -14.20 -39.68
N ASP A 149 -9.61 -12.89 -39.86
CA ASP A 149 -9.84 -12.26 -41.17
C ASP A 149 -8.67 -12.47 -42.13
N ARG A 150 -7.44 -12.48 -41.62
CA ARG A 150 -6.26 -12.75 -42.44
C ARG A 150 -6.22 -14.22 -42.89
N LEU A 151 -6.52 -15.16 -42.01
CA LEU A 151 -6.55 -16.58 -42.34
C LEU A 151 -7.66 -16.91 -43.34
N ALA A 152 -8.85 -16.32 -43.17
CA ALA A 152 -9.95 -16.47 -44.12
C ALA A 152 -9.58 -15.97 -45.53
N ARG A 153 -8.86 -14.83 -45.62
CA ARG A 153 -8.35 -14.32 -46.90
C ARG A 153 -7.32 -15.25 -47.55
N ILE A 154 -6.44 -15.87 -46.78
CA ILE A 154 -5.44 -16.82 -47.31
C ILE A 154 -6.12 -18.10 -47.81
N GLN A 155 -7.12 -18.60 -47.08
CA GLN A 155 -7.88 -19.79 -47.51
C GLN A 155 -8.69 -19.51 -48.78
N ALA A 156 -9.32 -18.34 -48.88
CA ALA A 156 -10.07 -17.94 -50.07
C ALA A 156 -9.18 -17.64 -51.30
N ALA A 157 -7.88 -17.39 -51.10
CA ALA A 157 -6.92 -17.15 -52.18
C ALA A 157 -6.12 -18.41 -52.56
N GLY A 158 -6.33 -19.54 -51.87
CA GLY A 158 -5.64 -20.81 -52.06
C GLY A 158 -6.49 -21.93 -52.68
N GLU A 159 -7.73 -21.64 -53.07
CA GLU A 159 -8.60 -22.42 -53.97
C GLU A 159 -8.66 -21.74 -55.35
#